data_AF-A0A6P5KF02-F1
#
_entry.id   AF-A0A6P5KF02-F1
#
_cell.length_a   1.000
_cell.length_b   1.000
_cell.length_c   1.000
_cell.angle_alpha   90.00
_cell.angle_beta   90.00
_cell.angle_gamma   90.00
#
_symmetry.space_group_name_H-M   'P 1'
#
loop_
_entity.id
_entity.type
_entity.pdbx_description
1 polymer ?
#
loop_
_entity_poly.entity_id
_entity_poly.type
_entity_poly.pdbx_seq_one_letter_code
_entity_poly.pdbx_strand_id
1 'polypeptide(L)'
;MSLKVLAILLAIVLSSAAVHGFLMFRGSRCLCRSSRVESVNPENIKKVSIIFPSGSCDKKEIIVTLKRGMAQMCLNPESKQGKLILKRIIKKNS
;
A
#
# COMPACT_ATOMS: atom_id res chain seq x y z
N MET A 1 51.33 6.17 1.16
CA MET A 1 49.93 6.18 1.63
C MET A 1 49.87 5.36 2.91
N SER A 2 49.66 5.98 4.06
CA SER A 2 49.75 5.30 5.36
C SER A 2 48.52 4.41 5.59
N LEU A 3 48.70 3.27 6.26
CA LEU A 3 47.65 2.30 6.57
C LEU A 3 46.42 2.95 7.23
N LYS A 4 46.66 4.01 8.02
CA LYS A 4 45.62 4.83 8.65
C LYS A 4 44.72 5.55 7.64
N VAL A 5 45.30 6.07 6.56
CA VAL A 5 44.54 6.77 5.50
C VAL A 5 43.68 5.79 4.72
N LEU A 6 44.18 4.57 4.47
CA LEU A 6 43.40 3.50 3.83
C LEU A 6 42.22 3.05 4.71
N ALA A 7 42.43 2.92 6.01
CA ALA A 7 41.38 2.55 6.97
C ALA A 7 40.26 3.61 7.04
N ILE A 8 40.63 4.89 7.01
CA ILE A 8 39.66 6.01 7.00
C ILE A 8 38.84 6.02 5.70
N LEU A 9 39.49 5.83 4.55
CA LEU A 9 38.80 5.76 3.25
C LEU A 9 37.81 4.58 3.19
N LEU A 10 38.21 3.41 3.70
CA LEU A 10 37.33 2.24 3.76
C LEU A 10 36.10 2.49 4.66
N ALA A 11 36.29 3.12 5.83
CA ALA A 11 35.19 3.45 6.72
C ALA A 11 34.15 4.40 6.09
N ILE A 12 34.61 5.38 5.29
CA ILE A 12 33.73 6.33 4.59
C ILE A 12 32.90 5.61 3.50
N VAL A 13 33.52 4.71 2.74
CA VAL A 13 32.84 3.93 1.69
C VAL A 13 31.81 2.95 2.28
N LEU A 14 32.13 2.29 3.40
CA LEU A 14 31.18 1.42 4.11
C LEU A 14 29.96 2.19 4.63
N SER A 15 30.19 3.42 5.12
CA SER A 15 29.12 4.28 5.65
C SER A 15 28.14 4.73 4.57
N SER A 16 28.62 5.05 3.36
CA SER A 16 27.75 5.48 2.26
C SER A 16 26.91 4.33 1.68
N ALA A 17 27.41 3.09 1.68
CA ALA A 17 26.65 1.92 1.26
C ALA A 17 25.45 1.63 2.18
N ALA A 18 25.62 1.82 3.50
CA ALA A 18 24.56 1.59 4.48
C ALA A 18 23.38 2.58 4.33
N VAL A 19 23.66 3.84 3.95
CA VAL A 19 22.64 4.88 3.78
C VAL A 19 21.79 4.64 2.53
N HIS A 20 22.39 4.17 1.44
CA HIS A 20 21.64 3.85 0.21
C HIS A 20 20.78 2.59 0.35
N GLY A 21 21.22 1.60 1.13
CA GLY A 21 20.45 0.37 1.38
C GLY A 21 19.13 0.60 2.12
N PHE A 22 19.09 1.58 3.03
CA PHE A 22 17.88 1.87 3.83
C PHE A 22 16.78 2.59 3.03
N LEU A 23 17.17 3.44 2.07
CA LEU A 23 16.22 4.19 1.23
C LEU A 23 15.47 3.30 0.23
N MET A 24 16.04 2.15 -0.17
CA MET A 24 15.37 1.20 -1.07
C MET A 24 14.26 0.40 -0.39
N PHE A 25 14.25 0.29 0.94
CA PHE A 25 13.14 -0.31 1.70
C PHE A 25 11.96 0.66 1.90
N ARG A 26 11.68 1.53 0.92
CA ARG A 26 10.35 2.12 0.76
C ARG A 26 9.39 1.04 0.23
N GLY A 27 9.17 0.01 1.05
CA GLY A 27 8.07 -0.91 0.82
C GLY A 27 6.80 -0.09 0.73
N SER A 28 6.09 -0.21 -0.39
CA SER A 28 4.82 0.47 -0.64
C SER A 28 3.91 0.24 0.56
N ARG A 29 3.65 1.28 1.36
CA ARG A 29 2.81 1.22 2.57
C ARG A 29 1.34 1.27 2.18
N CYS A 30 0.91 0.31 1.37
CA CYS A 30 -0.48 0.12 1.03
C CYS A 30 -1.28 -0.20 2.31
N LEU A 31 -2.48 0.38 2.43
CA LEU A 31 -3.34 0.20 3.61
C LEU A 31 -3.87 -1.23 3.69
N CYS A 32 -4.09 -1.86 2.53
CA CYS A 32 -4.44 -3.26 2.45
C CYS A 32 -3.19 -4.13 2.35
N ARG A 33 -2.97 -4.93 3.39
CA ARG A 33 -2.07 -6.09 3.30
C ARG A 33 -2.63 -7.10 2.31
N SER A 34 -1.84 -8.11 1.91
CA SER A 34 -2.18 -9.10 0.88
C SER A 34 -3.53 -9.83 1.08
N SER A 35 -4.12 -9.77 2.28
CA SER A 35 -5.46 -10.31 2.55
C SER A 35 -6.53 -9.41 1.93
N ARG A 36 -7.10 -9.89 0.82
CA ARG A 36 -8.09 -9.17 0.02
C ARG A 36 -9.23 -10.12 -0.30
N VAL A 37 -10.43 -9.74 0.11
CA VAL A 37 -11.64 -10.54 -0.07
C VAL A 37 -12.17 -10.33 -1.49
N GLU A 38 -12.66 -11.37 -2.14
CA GLU A 38 -13.20 -11.26 -3.50
C GLU A 38 -14.62 -10.67 -3.53
N SER A 39 -15.44 -11.02 -2.53
CA SER A 39 -16.83 -10.61 -2.39
C SER A 39 -17.19 -10.33 -0.93
N VAL A 40 -18.10 -9.39 -0.73
CA VAL A 40 -18.63 -9.00 0.58
C VAL A 40 -20.13 -8.81 0.41
N ASN A 41 -20.94 -9.39 1.30
CA ASN A 41 -22.39 -9.21 1.25
C ASN A 41 -22.74 -7.70 1.35
N PRO A 42 -23.38 -7.09 0.33
CA PRO A 42 -23.67 -5.66 0.29
C PRO A 42 -24.51 -5.16 1.48
N GLU A 43 -25.34 -6.02 2.07
CA GLU A 43 -26.18 -5.66 3.23
C GLU A 43 -25.36 -5.28 4.46
N ASN A 44 -24.20 -5.91 4.61
CA ASN A 44 -23.27 -5.72 5.71
C ASN A 44 -22.35 -4.52 5.51
N ILE A 45 -22.38 -3.86 4.35
CA ILE A 45 -21.51 -2.72 4.04
C ILE A 45 -22.07 -1.45 4.67
N LYS A 46 -21.27 -0.80 5.52
CA LYS A 46 -21.57 0.51 6.11
C LYS A 46 -21.03 1.65 5.25
N LYS A 47 -19.76 1.55 4.86
CA LYS A 47 -19.05 2.58 4.10
C LYS A 47 -18.06 1.93 3.15
N VAL A 48 -17.91 2.52 1.97
CA VAL A 48 -16.87 2.15 0.99
C VAL A 48 -15.95 3.35 0.83
N SER A 49 -14.64 3.11 0.83
CA SER A 49 -13.62 4.12 0.58
C SER A 49 -12.65 3.57 -0.46
N ILE A 50 -12.42 4.36 -1.51
CA ILE A 50 -11.51 4.01 -2.61
C ILE A 50 -10.27 4.86 -2.47
N ILE A 51 -9.11 4.22 -2.52
CA ILE A 51 -7.81 4.87 -2.46
C ILE A 51 -7.10 4.60 -3.78
N PHE A 52 -6.73 5.68 -4.44
CA PHE A 52 -6.02 5.65 -5.72
C PHE A 52 -4.51 5.49 -5.49
N PRO A 53 -3.80 4.90 -6.45
CA PRO A 53 -2.35 4.79 -6.37
C PRO A 53 -1.71 6.14 -6.13
N SER A 54 -0.77 6.19 -5.19
CA SER A 54 -0.06 7.39 -4.71
C SER A 54 1.41 7.05 -4.51
N GLY A 55 2.29 8.03 -4.29
CA GLY A 55 3.73 7.79 -4.09
C GLY A 55 4.10 6.88 -2.88
N SER A 56 3.11 6.48 -2.08
CA SER A 56 3.25 5.49 -0.99
C SER A 56 2.72 4.09 -1.36
N CYS A 57 1.85 3.96 -2.37
CA CYS A 57 1.26 2.71 -2.80
C CYS A 57 0.89 2.75 -4.29
N ASP A 58 1.49 1.89 -5.10
CA ASP A 58 1.25 1.84 -6.55
C ASP A 58 -0.05 1.10 -6.92
N LYS A 59 -0.77 0.57 -5.93
CA LYS A 59 -1.98 -0.24 -6.11
C LYS A 59 -3.23 0.55 -5.74
N LYS A 60 -4.30 0.36 -6.53
CA LYS A 60 -5.65 0.81 -6.16
C LYS A 60 -6.23 -0.05 -5.04
N GLU A 61 -6.83 0.58 -4.04
CA GLU A 61 -7.36 -0.10 -2.87
C GLU A 61 -8.84 0.24 -2.67
N ILE A 62 -9.64 -0.78 -2.35
CA ILE A 62 -11.05 -0.64 -2.02
C ILE A 62 -11.22 -1.12 -0.59
N ILE A 63 -11.49 -0.20 0.32
CA ILE A 63 -11.69 -0.48 1.74
C ILE A 63 -13.18 -0.45 2.02
N VAL A 64 -13.69 -1.53 2.58
CA VAL A 64 -15.08 -1.73 2.94
C VAL A 64 -15.16 -1.78 4.46
N THR A 65 -15.94 -0.88 5.05
CA THR A 65 -16.24 -0.89 6.49
C THR A 65 -17.55 -1.64 6.70
N LEU A 66 -17.54 -2.70 7.51
CA LEU A 66 -18.73 -3.48 7.81
C LEU A 66 -19.58 -2.81 8.91
N LYS A 67 -20.90 -3.04 8.89
CA LYS A 67 -21.85 -2.53 9.90
C LYS A 67 -21.66 -3.22 11.25
N ARG A 68 -21.48 -4.55 11.26
CA ARG A 68 -21.22 -5.34 12.47
C ARG A 68 -19.72 -5.45 12.70
N GLY A 69 -19.24 -4.96 13.85
CA GLY A 69 -17.88 -5.17 14.34
C GLY A 69 -16.82 -4.13 13.95
N MET A 70 -17.18 -3.00 13.31
CA MET A 70 -16.25 -1.95 12.85
C MET A 70 -15.02 -2.46 12.09
N ALA A 71 -15.08 -3.69 11.55
CA ALA A 71 -13.98 -4.29 10.83
C ALA A 71 -13.86 -3.61 9.45
N GLN A 72 -12.65 -3.21 9.13
CA GLN A 72 -12.28 -2.77 7.78
C GLN A 72 -11.74 -3.98 7.03
N MET A 73 -12.33 -4.26 5.87
CA MET A 73 -11.88 -5.31 4.97
C MET A 73 -11.49 -4.71 3.63
N CYS A 74 -10.48 -5.30 3.02
CA CYS A 74 -10.01 -4.91 1.72
C CYS A 74 -10.65 -5.79 0.65
N LEU A 75 -11.21 -5.16 -0.39
CA LEU A 75 -11.85 -5.85 -1.50
C LEU A 75 -10.92 -5.89 -2.72
N ASN A 76 -11.00 -6.96 -3.50
CA ASN A 76 -10.25 -7.07 -4.75
C ASN A 76 -10.80 -6.12 -5.84
N PRO A 77 -10.04 -5.11 -6.30
CA PRO A 77 -10.49 -4.21 -7.35
C PRO A 77 -10.58 -4.91 -8.72
N GLU A 78 -10.01 -6.10 -8.84
CA GLU A 78 -10.11 -6.93 -10.04
C GLU A 78 -11.30 -7.89 -10.00
N SER A 79 -11.89 -8.13 -8.82
CA SER A 79 -13.08 -8.97 -8.69
C SER A 79 -14.30 -8.32 -9.37
N LYS A 80 -15.28 -9.15 -9.74
CA LYS A 80 -16.54 -8.69 -10.34
C LYS A 80 -17.20 -7.62 -9.47
N GLN A 81 -17.27 -7.84 -8.16
CA GLN A 81 -17.84 -6.90 -7.21
C GLN A 81 -17.01 -5.61 -7.08
N GLY A 82 -15.68 -5.71 -7.01
CA GLY A 82 -14.81 -4.53 -6.94
C GLY A 82 -14.92 -3.62 -8.15
N LYS A 83 -14.95 -4.20 -9.36
CA LYS A 83 -15.17 -3.45 -10.62
C LYS A 83 -16.52 -2.72 -10.64
N LEU A 84 -17.59 -3.37 -10.17
CA LEU A 84 -18.92 -2.76 -10.09
C LEU A 84 -18.98 -1.58 -9.11
N ILE A 85 -18.38 -1.74 -7.93
CA ILE A 85 -18.29 -0.69 -6.91
C ILE A 85 -17.51 0.50 -7.44
N LEU A 86 -16.37 0.26 -8.08
CA LEU A 86 -15.54 1.30 -8.68
C LEU A 86 -16.32 2.09 -9.73
N LYS A 87 -17.02 1.42 -10.66
CA LYS A 87 -17.86 2.07 -11.67
C LYS A 87 -18.96 2.92 -11.05
N ARG A 88 -19.65 2.42 -10.02
CA ARG A 88 -20.73 3.15 -9.33
C ARG A 88 -20.21 4.40 -8.63
N ILE A 89 -19.06 4.32 -7.97
CA ILE A 89 -18.48 5.45 -7.25
C ILE A 89 -17.94 6.51 -8.23
N ILE A 90 -17.28 6.10 -9.32
CA ILE A 90 -16.83 7.03 -10.37
C ILE A 90 -18.04 7.76 -10.98
N LYS A 91 -19.10 7.02 -11.35
CA LYS A 91 -20.32 7.62 -11.90
C LYS A 91 -21.01 8.59 -10.93
N LYS A 92 -20.93 8.35 -9.62
CA LYS A 92 -21.54 9.23 -8.61
C LYS A 92 -20.76 10.53 -8.38
N ASN A 93 -19.46 10.54 -8.67
CA ASN A 93 -18.60 11.73 -8.53
C ASN A 93 -18.50 12.54 -9.83
N SER A 94 -19.15 12.09 -10.91
CA SER A 94 -19.27 12.81 -12.18
C SER A 94 -20.67 13.42 -12.30
#